data_AF-A0A8J8AED6-F1
#
_entry.id   AF-A0A8J8AED6-F1
#
_cell.length_a   1.000
_cell.length_b   1.000
_cell.length_c   1.000
_cell.angle_alpha   90.00
_cell.angle_beta   90.00
_cell.angle_gamma   90.00
#
_symmetry.space_group_name_H-M   'P 1'
#
loop_
_entity.id
_entity.type
_entity.pdbx_description
1 polymer ?
#
loop_
_entity_poly.entity_id
_entity_poly.type
_entity_poly.pdbx_seq_one_letter_code
_entity_poly.pdbx_strand_id
1 'polypeptide(L)'
;VESGVDIPNVNTIMINNAHHFGLSDLHQLRGRVGRSNKKAFCYLLAPMSTLPTDSRKRLQTLEQFSDLGSGFQIAMRDLDIRGAGNMLGGEQSGFMAEIGFEMYQKILEEAIRELKRTSFKELFKEEISKQDDYVSDCTIDTDLEILIDRKSV
;
A
#
# COMPACT_ATOMS: atom_id res chain seq x y z
N VAL A 1 18.27 -12.67 15.05
CA VAL A 1 18.57 -13.40 13.79
C VAL A 1 19.75 -12.69 13.16
N GLU A 2 20.96 -13.14 13.50
CA GLU A 2 22.23 -12.45 13.19
C GLU A 2 22.95 -13.08 11.98
N SER A 3 22.35 -14.08 11.34
CA SER A 3 22.94 -14.71 10.16
C SER A 3 21.92 -14.70 9.03
N GLY A 4 22.34 -14.22 7.86
CA GLY A 4 21.60 -14.20 6.60
C GLY A 4 21.37 -15.60 6.03
N VAL A 5 20.91 -16.54 6.85
CA VAL A 5 20.64 -17.91 6.45
C VAL A 5 19.35 -17.92 5.64
N ASP A 6 19.52 -18.08 4.35
CA ASP A 6 18.45 -18.29 3.38
C ASP A 6 18.15 -19.79 3.30
N ILE A 7 17.04 -20.21 3.91
CA ILE A 7 16.62 -21.62 3.90
C ILE A 7 15.39 -21.73 2.98
N PRO A 8 15.57 -22.16 1.71
CA PRO A 8 14.50 -22.14 0.70
C PRO A 8 13.30 -23.04 1.04
N ASN A 9 13.49 -24.02 1.93
CA ASN A 9 12.45 -24.96 2.36
C ASN A 9 11.63 -24.48 3.58
N VAL A 10 11.92 -23.31 4.14
CA VAL A 10 11.11 -22.79 5.25
C VAL A 10 9.82 -22.20 4.70
N ASN A 11 8.70 -22.76 5.17
CA ASN A 11 7.34 -22.36 4.82
C ASN A 11 6.59 -21.70 5.99
N THR A 12 7.14 -21.70 7.21
CA THR A 12 6.49 -21.10 8.37
C THR A 12 7.50 -20.40 9.26
N ILE A 13 7.20 -19.16 9.64
CA ILE A 13 7.93 -18.38 10.63
C ILE A 13 7.00 -17.95 11.75
N MET A 14 7.50 -18.03 13.00
CA MET A 14 6.84 -17.47 14.17
C MET A 14 7.77 -16.42 14.79
N ILE A 15 7.31 -15.17 14.84
CA ILE A 15 8.07 -14.06 15.41
C ILE A 15 7.46 -13.76 16.77
N ASN A 16 8.18 -14.16 17.83
CA ASN A 16 7.78 -13.80 19.18
C ASN A 16 8.05 -12.32 19.46
N ASN A 17 7.18 -11.69 20.24
CA ASN A 17 7.31 -10.29 20.62
C ASN A 17 7.48 -9.35 19.41
N ALA A 18 6.70 -9.58 18.34
CA ALA A 18 6.82 -8.89 17.06
C ALA A 18 6.74 -7.35 17.16
N HIS A 19 6.02 -6.84 18.16
CA HIS A 19 5.91 -5.42 18.48
C HIS A 19 7.23 -4.72 18.85
N HIS A 20 8.32 -5.44 19.13
CA HIS A 20 9.64 -4.83 19.34
C HIS A 20 10.42 -4.58 18.03
N PHE A 21 10.00 -5.18 16.92
CA PHE A 21 10.71 -5.09 15.64
C PHE A 21 10.20 -3.94 14.77
N GLY A 22 11.10 -3.31 14.01
CA GLY A 22 10.74 -2.34 12.96
C GLY A 22 9.86 -2.95 11.87
N LEU A 23 9.09 -2.11 11.16
CA LEU A 23 8.21 -2.60 10.08
C LEU A 23 9.06 -3.24 8.97
N SER A 24 10.15 -2.57 8.60
CA SER A 24 11.13 -3.05 7.62
C SER A 24 11.78 -4.37 8.03
N ASP A 25 12.13 -4.54 9.31
CA ASP A 25 12.75 -5.78 9.80
C ASP A 25 11.77 -6.95 9.72
N LEU A 26 10.52 -6.74 10.15
CA LEU A 26 9.47 -7.75 10.05
C LEU A 26 9.18 -8.10 8.58
N HIS A 27 9.16 -7.11 7.69
CA HIS A 27 9.00 -7.34 6.26
C HIS A 27 10.17 -8.15 5.67
N GLN A 28 11.41 -7.84 6.05
CA GLN A 28 12.58 -8.61 5.63
C GLN A 28 12.53 -10.06 6.17
N LEU A 29 12.18 -10.25 7.44
CA LEU A 29 12.04 -11.58 8.04
C LEU A 29 10.96 -12.40 7.35
N ARG A 30 9.82 -11.78 7.03
CA ARG A 30 8.74 -12.37 6.24
C ARG A 30 9.21 -12.81 4.86
N GLY A 31 9.99 -11.98 4.16
CA GLY A 31 10.53 -12.28 2.82
C GLY A 31 11.54 -13.44 2.77
N ARG A 32 12.00 -13.95 3.93
CA ARG A 32 12.88 -15.13 4.01
C ARG A 32 12.10 -16.46 3.99
N VAL A 33 10.77 -16.42 4.01
CA VAL A 33 9.91 -17.61 4.06
C VAL A 33 8.96 -17.63 2.86
N GLY A 34 8.62 -18.83 2.37
CA GLY A 34 7.67 -18.97 1.27
C GLY A 34 8.26 -18.81 -0.13
N ARG A 35 9.52 -19.23 -0.32
CA ARG A 35 10.19 -19.27 -1.63
C ARG A 35 9.85 -20.49 -2.50
N SER A 36 8.85 -21.27 -2.08
CA SER A 36 8.39 -22.48 -2.77
C SER A 36 6.96 -22.30 -3.26
N ASN A 37 6.50 -23.18 -4.15
CA ASN A 37 5.11 -23.17 -4.65
C ASN A 37 4.07 -23.63 -3.60
N LYS A 38 4.46 -23.76 -2.33
CA LYS A 38 3.56 -24.10 -1.21
C LYS A 38 3.19 -22.83 -0.46
N LYS A 39 1.94 -22.73 -0.01
CA LYS A 39 1.49 -21.66 0.89
C LYS A 39 2.42 -21.59 2.11
N ALA A 40 2.81 -20.36 2.44
CA ALA A 40 3.64 -20.05 3.58
C ALA A 40 2.86 -19.27 4.63
N PHE A 41 3.28 -19.40 5.89
CA PHE A 41 2.63 -18.77 7.03
C PHE A 41 3.63 -17.92 7.82
N CYS A 42 3.19 -16.74 8.24
CA CYS A 42 3.94 -15.85 9.12
C CYS A 42 3.05 -15.53 10.31
N TYR A 43 3.47 -15.95 11.50
CA TYR A 43 2.76 -15.68 12.75
C TYR A 43 3.50 -14.61 13.53
N LEU A 44 2.81 -13.50 13.82
CA LEU A 44 3.32 -12.39 14.61
C LEU A 44 2.68 -12.48 16.00
N LEU A 45 3.49 -12.79 17.01
CA LEU A 45 3.01 -12.93 18.39
C LEU A 45 3.30 -11.63 19.15
N ALA A 46 2.28 -11.03 19.74
CA ALA A 46 2.42 -9.82 20.54
C ALA A 46 1.34 -9.72 21.63
N PRO A 47 1.65 -9.13 22.81
CA PRO A 47 0.69 -8.98 23.90
C PRO A 47 -0.31 -7.87 23.59
N MET A 48 -1.53 -8.25 23.20
CA MET A 48 -2.56 -7.30 22.71
C MET A 48 -2.96 -6.23 23.74
N SER A 49 -2.91 -6.55 25.04
CA SER A 49 -3.33 -5.68 26.14
C SER A 49 -2.35 -4.55 26.45
N THR A 50 -1.05 -4.73 26.17
CA THR A 50 0.01 -3.78 26.53
C THR A 50 0.65 -3.13 25.31
N LEU A 51 0.06 -3.29 24.12
CA LEU A 51 0.65 -2.80 22.89
C LEU A 51 0.47 -1.28 22.73
N PRO A 52 1.56 -0.52 22.51
CA PRO A 52 1.47 0.87 22.09
C PRO A 52 0.68 1.00 20.78
N THR A 53 -0.01 2.13 20.60
CA THR A 53 -0.84 2.41 19.40
C THR A 53 -0.05 2.27 18.11
N ASP A 54 1.19 2.75 18.08
CA ASP A 54 2.02 2.76 16.88
C ASP A 54 2.50 1.35 16.54
N SER A 55 2.82 0.55 17.56
CA SER A 55 3.16 -0.87 17.38
C SER A 55 1.97 -1.65 16.83
N ARG A 56 0.73 -1.32 17.24
CA ARG A 56 -0.48 -1.95 16.71
C ARG A 56 -0.69 -1.59 15.25
N LYS A 57 -0.64 -0.29 14.91
CA LYS A 57 -0.76 0.20 13.52
C LYS A 57 0.25 -0.50 12.62
N ARG A 58 1.50 -0.58 13.05
CA ARG A 58 2.58 -1.25 12.31
C ARG A 58 2.31 -2.73 12.03
N LEU A 59 1.87 -3.49 13.04
CA LEU A 59 1.55 -4.91 12.84
C LEU A 59 0.36 -5.10 11.89
N GLN A 60 -0.66 -4.24 11.99
CA GLN A 60 -1.81 -4.25 11.07
C GLN A 60 -1.42 -3.90 9.63
N THR A 61 -0.54 -2.90 9.45
CA THR A 61 0.00 -2.55 8.14
C THR A 61 0.68 -3.76 7.50
N LEU A 62 1.50 -4.50 8.24
CA LEU A 62 2.20 -5.67 7.69
C LEU A 62 1.25 -6.81 7.28
N GLU A 63 0.11 -6.95 7.96
CA GLU A 63 -0.95 -7.89 7.61
C GLU A 63 -1.68 -7.48 6.31
N GLN A 64 -2.05 -6.20 6.21
CA GLN A 64 -2.79 -5.65 5.07
C GLN A 64 -1.95 -5.62 3.78
N PHE A 65 -0.68 -5.26 3.88
CA PHE A 65 0.22 -5.14 2.73
C PHE A 65 1.05 -6.42 2.58
N SER A 66 0.36 -7.55 2.37
CA SER A 66 1.00 -8.86 2.27
C SER A 66 1.24 -9.35 0.83
N ASP A 67 0.80 -8.64 -0.20
CA ASP A 67 0.98 -9.10 -1.58
C ASP A 67 2.39 -8.87 -2.14
N LEU A 68 2.76 -9.63 -3.18
CA LEU A 68 4.02 -9.47 -3.89
C LEU A 68 4.08 -8.08 -4.54
N GLY A 69 5.12 -7.29 -4.24
CA GLY A 69 5.27 -5.91 -4.73
C GLY A 69 4.80 -4.83 -3.73
N SER A 70 4.23 -5.22 -2.60
CA SER A 70 3.81 -4.30 -1.52
C SER A 70 4.96 -3.61 -0.76
N GLY A 71 6.21 -3.94 -1.08
CA GLY A 71 7.39 -3.38 -0.39
C GLY A 71 7.46 -1.85 -0.44
N PHE A 72 7.01 -1.23 -1.54
CA PHE A 72 6.89 0.22 -1.63
C PHE A 72 5.83 0.75 -0.66
N GLN A 73 4.63 0.17 -0.65
CA GLN A 73 3.54 0.55 0.27
C GLN A 73 3.91 0.40 1.75
N ILE A 74 4.64 -0.65 2.09
CA ILE A 74 5.15 -0.86 3.46
C ILE A 74 6.15 0.23 3.85
N ALA A 75 7.05 0.63 2.95
CA ALA A 75 8.01 1.70 3.20
C ALA A 75 7.31 3.06 3.38
N MET A 76 6.28 3.35 2.58
CA MET A 76 5.45 4.55 2.73
C MET A 76 4.79 4.60 4.11
N ARG A 77 4.18 3.49 4.54
CA ARG A 77 3.54 3.41 5.86
C ARG A 77 4.54 3.46 7.01
N ASP A 78 5.75 2.92 6.87
CA ASP A 78 6.81 3.07 7.88
C ASP A 78 7.18 4.56 8.06
N LEU A 79 7.24 5.31 6.96
CA LEU A 79 7.55 6.74 6.96
C LEU A 79 6.43 7.57 7.62
N ASP A 80 5.17 7.27 7.32
CA ASP A 80 4.00 7.89 7.94
C ASP A 80 3.98 7.62 9.46
N ILE A 81 4.16 6.36 9.86
CA ILE A 81 4.12 5.93 11.27
C ILE A 81 5.25 6.58 12.07
N ARG A 82 6.44 6.73 11.48
CA ARG A 82 7.57 7.42 12.12
C ARG A 82 7.40 8.94 12.17
N GLY A 83 6.47 9.50 11.41
CA GLY A 83 6.16 10.92 11.42
C GLY A 83 7.19 11.76 10.66
N ALA A 84 7.41 11.48 9.37
CA ALA A 84 8.19 12.36 8.49
C ALA A 84 7.73 13.84 8.52
N GLY A 85 6.46 14.10 8.86
CA GLY A 85 5.93 15.44 9.10
C GLY A 85 6.36 16.09 10.43
N ASN A 86 6.82 15.35 11.44
CA ASN A 86 7.22 15.92 12.73
C ASN A 86 8.69 16.38 12.76
N MET A 87 9.53 15.95 11.79
CA MET A 87 10.95 16.33 11.73
C MET A 87 11.21 17.74 11.18
N LEU A 88 10.21 18.39 10.55
CA LEU A 88 10.36 19.72 9.93
C LEU A 88 9.48 20.82 10.56
N GLY A 89 8.69 20.48 11.59
CA GLY A 89 7.90 21.45 12.36
C GLY A 89 6.39 21.19 12.30
N GLY A 90 5.87 20.87 13.48
CA GLY A 90 4.50 20.97 14.00
C GLY A 90 3.33 21.05 13.01
N GLU A 91 2.58 19.95 12.91
CA GLU A 91 1.17 19.84 12.52
C GLU A 91 0.76 20.17 11.07
N GLN A 92 1.35 21.14 10.38
CA GLN A 92 0.97 21.51 9.00
C GLN A 92 1.89 20.95 7.90
N SER A 93 3.16 20.68 8.22
CA SER A 93 4.12 20.17 7.22
C SER A 93 3.87 18.71 6.85
N GLY A 94 3.26 17.91 7.74
CA GLY A 94 2.80 16.56 7.44
C GLY A 94 1.78 16.51 6.30
N PHE A 95 0.82 17.44 6.30
CA PHE A 95 -0.19 17.56 5.24
C PHE A 95 0.42 17.98 3.90
N MET A 96 1.41 18.87 3.89
CA MET A 96 2.10 19.27 2.66
C MET A 96 2.98 18.16 2.08
N ALA A 97 3.65 17.38 2.95
CA ALA A 97 4.40 16.20 2.52
C ALA A 97 3.45 15.10 2.01
N GLU A 98 2.31 14.90 2.67
CA GLU A 98 1.26 13.96 2.26
C GLU A 98 0.70 14.30 0.87
N ILE A 99 0.35 15.58 0.60
CA ILE A 99 -0.10 16.03 -0.72
C ILE A 99 0.97 15.81 -1.80
N GLY A 100 2.22 16.20 -1.51
CA GLY A 100 3.32 16.05 -2.48
C GLY A 100 3.58 14.59 -2.82
N PHE A 101 3.46 13.72 -1.83
CA PHE A 101 3.68 12.29 -1.97
C PHE A 101 2.52 11.58 -2.66
N GLU A 102 1.26 11.91 -2.32
CA GLU A 102 0.06 11.44 -3.01
C GLU A 102 0.10 11.83 -4.50
N MET A 103 0.49 13.07 -4.78
CA MET A 103 0.67 13.54 -6.16
C MET A 103 1.77 12.77 -6.88
N TYR A 104 2.90 12.50 -6.23
CA TYR A 104 3.97 11.68 -6.79
C TYR A 104 3.48 10.26 -7.11
N GLN A 105 2.74 9.63 -6.20
CA GLN A 105 2.16 8.31 -6.42
C GLN A 105 1.18 8.32 -7.60
N LYS A 106 0.32 9.34 -7.69
CA LYS A 106 -0.62 9.51 -8.80
C LYS A 106 0.10 9.62 -10.15
N ILE A 107 1.14 10.44 -10.23
CA ILE A 107 1.96 10.60 -11.45
C ILE A 107 2.65 9.27 -11.80
N LEU A 108 3.19 8.56 -10.81
CA LEU A 108 3.85 7.27 -11.02
C LEU A 108 2.87 6.21 -11.52
N GLU A 109 1.69 6.11 -10.93
CA GLU A 109 0.63 5.19 -11.36
C GLU A 109 0.14 5.52 -12.78
N GLU A 110 0.00 6.80 -13.11
CA GLU A 110 -0.35 7.26 -14.45
C GLU A 110 0.72 6.86 -15.47
N ALA A 111 2.00 7.10 -15.17
CA ALA A 111 3.12 6.70 -16.02
C ALA A 111 3.20 5.18 -16.22
N ILE A 112 2.97 4.39 -15.15
CA ILE A 112 2.91 2.92 -15.25
C ILE A 112 1.73 2.48 -16.12
N ARG A 113 0.57 3.12 -15.97
CA ARG A 113 -0.62 2.83 -16.77
C ARG A 113 -0.37 3.15 -18.24
N GLU A 114 0.27 4.27 -18.54
CA GLU A 114 0.65 4.65 -19.90
C GLU A 114 1.64 3.64 -20.51
N LEU A 115 2.66 3.22 -19.76
CA LEU A 115 3.61 2.18 -20.19
C LEU A 115 2.94 0.83 -20.45
N LYS A 116 2.00 0.41 -19.59
CA LYS A 116 1.20 -0.81 -19.80
C LYS A 116 0.39 -0.75 -21.10
N ARG A 117 -0.16 0.42 -21.45
CA ARG A 117 -1.00 0.63 -22.63
C ARG A 117 -0.21 0.89 -23.92
N THR A 118 1.06 1.31 -23.81
CA THR A 118 1.94 1.58 -24.95
C THR A 118 2.86 0.40 -25.23
N SER A 119 3.94 0.25 -24.47
CA SER A 119 5.03 -0.70 -24.73
C SER A 119 4.67 -2.15 -24.42
N PHE A 120 3.73 -2.39 -23.49
CA PHE A 120 3.38 -3.75 -23.05
C PHE A 120 1.91 -4.12 -23.33
N LYS A 121 1.30 -3.46 -24.32
CA LYS A 121 -0.13 -3.57 -24.62
C LYS A 121 -0.61 -5.01 -24.85
N GLU A 122 0.18 -5.82 -25.56
CA GLU A 122 -0.17 -7.22 -25.84
C GLU A 122 -0.05 -8.12 -24.59
N LEU A 123 0.86 -7.81 -23.66
CA LEU A 123 1.07 -8.59 -22.45
C LEU A 123 -0.04 -8.35 -21.40
N PHE A 124 -0.57 -7.13 -21.36
CA PHE A 124 -1.60 -6.71 -20.38
C PHE A 124 -3.00 -6.55 -20.99
N LYS A 125 -3.25 -7.13 -22.17
CA LYS A 125 -4.49 -6.96 -22.93
C LYS A 125 -5.75 -7.32 -22.14
N GLU A 126 -5.71 -8.40 -21.35
CA GLU A 126 -6.82 -8.84 -20.50
C GLU A 126 -7.06 -7.90 -19.29
N GLU A 127 -6.00 -7.31 -18.73
CA GLU A 127 -6.11 -6.34 -17.64
C GLU A 127 -6.68 -5.01 -18.14
N ILE A 128 -6.21 -4.54 -19.31
CA ILE A 128 -6.67 -3.30 -19.94
C ILE A 128 -8.15 -3.41 -20.31
N SER A 129 -8.57 -4.56 -20.87
CA SER A 129 -9.97 -4.83 -21.21
C SER A 129 -10.91 -4.76 -20.00
N LYS A 130 -10.50 -5.28 -18.83
CA LYS A 130 -11.33 -5.22 -17.61
C LYS A 130 -11.41 -3.82 -17.00
N GLN A 131 -10.42 -2.98 -17.26
CA GLN A 131 -10.34 -1.63 -16.71
C GLN A 131 -11.15 -0.62 -17.53
N ASP A 132 -11.27 -0.83 -18.85
CA ASP A 132 -12.07 0.02 -19.74
C ASP A 132 -13.59 -0.14 -19.52
N ASP A 133 -14.04 -1.27 -18.96
CA ASP A 133 -15.44 -1.46 -18.56
C ASP A 133 -15.80 -0.68 -17.27
N TYR A 134 -14.81 -0.22 -16.50
CA TYR A 134 -14.98 0.55 -15.27
C TYR A 134 -14.69 2.04 -15.52
N VAL A 135 -15.46 2.67 -16.41
CA VAL A 135 -15.43 4.13 -16.54
C VAL A 135 -16.06 4.72 -15.29
N SER A 136 -15.22 5.31 -14.42
CA SER A 136 -15.62 6.21 -13.34
C SER A 136 -16.57 7.26 -13.90
N ASP A 137 -17.71 7.49 -13.23
CA ASP A 137 -18.66 8.56 -13.55
C ASP A 137 -17.91 9.84 -13.91
N CYS A 138 -17.92 10.19 -15.20
CA CYS A 138 -17.59 11.54 -15.63
C CYS A 138 -18.72 12.43 -15.12
N THR A 139 -18.51 13.12 -14.01
CA THR A 139 -19.32 14.29 -13.67
C THR A 139 -19.02 15.36 -14.71
N ILE A 140 -19.87 15.43 -15.73
CA ILE A 140 -19.91 16.57 -16.64
C ILE A 140 -20.49 17.73 -15.84
N ASP A 141 -19.64 18.62 -15.35
CA ASP A 141 -20.08 19.94 -14.90
C ASP A 141 -20.53 20.72 -16.13
N THR A 142 -21.83 20.64 -16.42
CA THR A 142 -22.46 21.51 -17.39
C THR A 142 -22.79 22.83 -16.70
N ASP A 143 -22.06 23.90 -17.02
CA ASP A 143 -22.36 25.29 -16.61
C ASP A 143 -23.62 25.86 -17.27
N LEU A 144 -24.58 25.02 -17.66
CA LEU A 144 -25.85 25.45 -18.24
C LEU A 144 -26.92 25.38 -17.14
N GLU A 145 -27.36 26.54 -16.65
CA GLU A 145 -28.57 26.62 -15.83
C GLU A 145 -29.72 25.95 -16.58
N ILE A 146 -30.13 24.77 -16.11
CA ILE A 146 -31.27 24.04 -16.65
C ILE A 146 -32.51 24.86 -16.29
N LEU A 147 -32.98 25.64 -17.26
CA LEU A 147 -34.24 26.39 -17.17
C LEU A 147 -35.39 25.38 -17.30
N ILE A 148 -35.82 24.80 -16.18
CA ILE A 148 -37.02 23.94 -16.16
C ILE A 148 -38.24 24.84 -16.37
N ASP A 149 -38.77 24.82 -17.60
CA ASP A 149 -40.06 25.44 -17.91
C ASP A 149 -41.17 24.72 -17.12
N ARG A 150 -41.72 25.39 -16.10
CA ARG A 150 -42.92 24.95 -15.39
C ARG A 150 -44.15 25.17 -16.27
N LYS A 151 -44.29 24.37 -17.33
CA LYS A 151 -45.57 24.15 -18.01
C LYS A 151 -45.68 22.71 -18.50
N SER A 152 -46.44 21.91 -17.76
CA SER A 152 -47.68 21.27 -18.23
C SER A 152 -47.92 19.93 -17.53
N VAL A 153 -49.07 19.89 -16.83
CA VAL A 153 -49.85 18.75 -16.32
C VAL A 153 -49.29 17.97 -15.14
#